data_AF-A0A7S2MRN7-F1
#
_entry.id   AF-A0A7S2MRN7-F1
#
_cell.length_a   1.000
_cell.length_b   1.000
_cell.length_c   1.000
_cell.angle_alpha   90.00
_cell.angle_beta   90.00
_cell.angle_gamma   90.00
#
_symmetry.space_group_name_H-M   'P 1'
#
loop_
_entity.id
_entity.type
_entity.pdbx_description
1 polymer ?
#
loop_
_entity_poly.entity_id
_entity_poly.type
_entity_poly.pdbx_seq_one_letter_code
_entity_poly.pdbx_strand_id
1 'polypeptide(L)'
;GYNTSWFLQYCKTKQGYDDILSLGGGSSNNKESSNVKLVTIFFGANDASHPIHNKRQHVPLDTYKSNLAELVALARTHYGKNVKIIVLSPPPVDHDQRLQHQINRYGKEKATGILERTLELSGQ
;
A
#
# COMPACT_ATOMS: atom_id res chain seq x y z
N GLY A 1 7.85 -3.44 -6.91
CA GLY A 1 6.95 -2.55 -6.17
C GLY A 1 5.82 -3.37 -5.60
N TYR A 2 5.24 -2.95 -4.49
CA TYR A 2 4.18 -3.65 -3.77
C TYR A 2 2.84 -2.90 -3.91
N ASN A 3 1.72 -3.58 -3.77
CA ASN A 3 0.37 -3.01 -3.67
C ASN A 3 -0.39 -3.73 -2.54
N THR A 4 -1.64 -3.33 -2.28
CA THR A 4 -2.43 -3.93 -1.20
C THR A 4 -2.66 -5.43 -1.39
N SER A 5 -2.92 -5.88 -2.62
CA SER A 5 -3.14 -7.30 -2.94
C SER A 5 -1.91 -8.15 -2.64
N TRP A 6 -0.73 -7.70 -3.07
CA TRP A 6 0.52 -8.38 -2.78
C TRP A 6 0.79 -8.43 -1.27
N PHE A 7 0.58 -7.32 -0.56
CA PHE A 7 0.82 -7.27 0.89
C PHE A 7 -0.06 -8.25 1.65
N LEU A 8 -1.35 -8.31 1.32
CA LEU A 8 -2.28 -9.26 1.95
C LEU A 8 -1.92 -10.71 1.64
N GLN A 9 -1.45 -11.02 0.42
CA GLN A 9 -0.93 -12.35 0.10
C GLN A 9 0.34 -12.66 0.90
N TYR A 10 1.24 -11.69 1.04
CA TYR A 10 2.47 -11.85 1.81
C TYR A 10 2.19 -12.16 3.28
N CYS A 11 1.25 -11.42 3.91
CA CYS A 11 0.83 -11.66 5.29
C CYS A 11 0.18 -13.03 5.53
N LYS A 12 -0.29 -13.72 4.48
CA LYS A 12 -0.82 -15.10 4.58
C LYS A 12 0.30 -16.14 4.66
N THR A 13 1.53 -15.79 4.28
CA THR A 13 2.68 -16.67 4.43
C THR A 13 3.21 -16.62 5.86
N LYS A 14 3.81 -17.71 6.35
CA LYS A 14 4.47 -17.72 7.67
C LYS A 14 5.53 -16.61 7.77
N GLN A 15 6.36 -16.48 6.73
CA GLN A 15 7.40 -15.47 6.69
C GLN A 15 6.84 -14.05 6.76
N GLY A 16 5.85 -13.72 5.93
CA GLY A 16 5.26 -12.38 5.95
C GLY A 16 4.48 -12.07 7.22
N TYR A 17 3.86 -13.08 7.83
CA TYR A 17 3.28 -12.94 9.17
C TYR A 17 4.37 -12.60 10.20
N ASP A 18 5.46 -13.36 10.21
CA ASP A 18 6.58 -13.14 11.11
C ASP A 18 7.19 -11.74 10.86
N ASP A 19 7.50 -11.38 9.62
CA ASP A 19 8.13 -10.09 9.27
C ASP A 19 7.28 -8.86 9.63
N ILE A 20 5.95 -8.94 9.55
CA ILE A 20 5.08 -7.77 9.71
C ILE A 20 4.44 -7.72 11.08
N LEU A 21 4.01 -8.87 11.59
CA LEU A 21 3.19 -8.96 12.79
C LEU A 21 3.98 -9.45 14.01
N SER A 22 5.12 -10.13 13.83
CA SER A 22 5.94 -10.55 14.97
C SER A 22 6.92 -9.48 15.49
N LEU A 23 7.20 -8.43 14.70
CA LEU A 23 8.09 -7.31 15.10
C LEU A 23 7.57 -6.50 16.32
N GLY A 24 6.36 -6.78 16.80
CA GLY A 24 5.74 -6.16 17.98
C GLY A 24 5.97 -6.89 19.32
N GLY A 25 6.83 -7.90 19.38
CA GLY A 25 7.27 -8.50 20.65
C GLY A 25 6.24 -9.37 21.40
N GLY A 26 5.21 -9.87 20.72
CA GLY A 26 4.27 -10.83 21.30
C GLY A 26 4.85 -12.24 21.29
N SER A 27 5.51 -12.63 22.38
CA SER A 27 5.87 -14.04 22.62
C SER A 27 4.62 -14.91 22.54
N SER A 28 4.65 -15.93 21.69
CA SER A 28 3.52 -16.79 21.29
C SER A 28 2.84 -17.56 22.43
N ASN A 29 3.29 -17.42 23.67
CA ASN A 29 2.79 -18.18 24.82
C ASN A 29 2.14 -17.32 25.91
N ASN A 30 2.07 -15.99 25.77
CA ASN A 30 1.24 -15.16 26.63
C ASN A 30 0.50 -14.12 25.79
N LYS A 31 -0.82 -14.08 25.97
CA LYS A 31 -1.75 -13.08 25.41
C LYS A 31 -1.51 -11.70 26.04
N GLU A 32 -0.27 -11.29 26.22
CA GLU A 32 0.06 -9.93 26.58
C GLU A 32 -0.24 -9.08 25.35
N SER A 33 -1.20 -8.17 25.53
CA SER A 33 -1.61 -7.19 24.54
C SER A 33 -0.38 -6.51 23.93
N SER A 34 -0.24 -6.55 22.61
CA SER A 34 0.81 -5.79 21.91
C SER A 34 0.86 -4.36 22.43
N ASN A 35 2.05 -3.79 22.65
CA ASN A 35 2.16 -2.39 23.07
C ASN A 35 1.90 -1.39 21.92
N VAL A 36 1.55 -1.88 20.74
CA VAL A 36 1.21 -1.04 19.58
C VAL A 36 -0.08 -0.26 19.87
N LYS A 37 0.03 1.06 19.88
CA LYS A 37 -1.12 1.98 20.12
C LYS A 37 -1.68 2.56 18.83
N LEU A 38 -0.86 2.63 17.78
CA LEU A 38 -1.19 3.25 16.51
C LEU A 38 -0.65 2.40 15.35
N VAL A 39 -1.49 2.18 14.35
CA VAL A 39 -1.13 1.60 13.06
C VAL A 39 -1.45 2.62 11.97
N THR A 40 -0.49 2.82 11.07
CA THR A 40 -0.69 3.66 9.89
C THR A 40 -0.70 2.78 8.65
N ILE A 41 -1.78 2.83 7.87
CA ILE A 41 -1.92 2.13 6.60
C ILE A 41 -1.67 3.15 5.49
N PHE A 42 -0.56 3.02 4.77
CA PHE A 42 -0.16 3.97 3.73
C PHE A 42 0.04 3.27 2.37
N PHE A 43 -1.09 2.94 1.74
CA PHE A 43 -1.18 2.28 0.44
C PHE A 43 -2.06 3.07 -0.52
N GLY A 44 -2.04 2.73 -1.81
CA GLY A 44 -2.90 3.35 -2.82
C GLY A 44 -2.14 3.91 -4.01
N ALA A 45 -0.88 4.33 -3.83
CA ALA A 45 -0.11 4.95 -4.92
C ALA A 45 0.18 3.95 -6.05
N ASN A 46 0.55 2.72 -5.70
CA ASN A 46 0.81 1.66 -6.67
C ASN A 46 -0.50 1.02 -7.16
N ASP A 47 -1.47 0.86 -6.26
CA ASP A 47 -2.81 0.33 -6.56
C ASP A 47 -3.51 1.16 -7.65
N ALA A 48 -3.39 2.49 -7.60
CA ALA A 48 -3.93 3.42 -8.60
C ALA A 48 -3.13 3.48 -9.92
N SER A 49 -2.22 2.54 -10.16
CA SER A 49 -1.50 2.49 -11.43
C SER A 49 -2.44 2.18 -12.59
N HIS A 50 -2.17 2.72 -13.77
CA HIS A 50 -3.00 2.53 -14.96
C HIS A 50 -3.01 1.04 -15.36
N PRO A 51 -4.19 0.44 -15.62
CA PRO A 51 -4.31 -0.98 -15.95
C PRO A 51 -3.58 -1.42 -17.22
N ILE A 52 -3.43 -0.54 -18.22
CA ILE A 52 -2.74 -0.81 -19.49
C ILE A 52 -1.23 -0.57 -19.33
N HIS A 53 -0.83 0.59 -18.81
CA HIS A 53 0.59 0.96 -18.75
C HIS A 53 1.35 0.28 -17.62
N ASN A 54 0.69 -0.08 -16.51
CA ASN A 54 1.31 -0.76 -15.38
C ASN A 54 0.33 -1.72 -14.69
N LYS A 55 -0.11 -2.73 -15.47
CA LYS A 55 -0.98 -3.83 -15.01
C LYS A 55 -0.46 -4.55 -13.77
N ARG A 56 0.88 -4.63 -13.61
CA ARG A 56 1.51 -5.35 -12.49
C ARG A 56 1.16 -4.72 -11.14
N GLN A 57 1.01 -3.39 -11.08
CA GLN A 57 0.72 -2.68 -9.83
C GLN A 57 -0.75 -2.35 -9.66
N HIS A 58 -1.50 -2.21 -10.77
CA HIS A 58 -2.90 -1.86 -10.75
C HIS A 58 -3.73 -2.81 -9.87
N VAL A 59 -4.60 -2.21 -9.05
CA VAL A 59 -5.63 -2.90 -8.27
C VAL A 59 -6.96 -2.21 -8.57
N PRO A 60 -7.99 -2.94 -9.08
CA PRO A 60 -9.30 -2.36 -9.33
C PRO A 60 -9.89 -1.71 -8.08
N LEU A 61 -10.64 -0.63 -8.22
CA LEU A 61 -11.13 0.17 -7.09
C LEU A 61 -11.87 -0.68 -6.04
N ASP A 62 -12.77 -1.58 -6.46
CA ASP A 62 -13.53 -2.39 -5.51
C ASP A 62 -12.68 -3.44 -4.78
N THR A 63 -11.65 -3.95 -5.45
CA THR A 63 -10.62 -4.79 -4.81
C THR A 63 -9.80 -3.97 -3.83
N TYR A 64 -9.40 -2.74 -4.18
CA TYR A 64 -8.66 -1.85 -3.29
C TYR A 64 -9.47 -1.51 -2.02
N LYS A 65 -10.77 -1.20 -2.14
CA LYS A 65 -11.67 -0.98 -0.98
C LYS A 65 -11.71 -2.20 -0.08
N SER A 66 -11.89 -3.38 -0.67
CA SER A 66 -11.94 -4.65 0.06
C SER A 66 -10.61 -4.95 0.76
N ASN A 67 -9.49 -4.70 0.08
CA ASN A 67 -8.16 -4.87 0.63
C ASN A 67 -7.91 -3.93 1.82
N LEU A 68 -8.32 -2.65 1.74
CA LEU A 68 -8.22 -1.72 2.86
C LEU A 68 -9.02 -2.20 4.08
N ALA A 69 -10.22 -2.74 3.87
CA ALA A 69 -11.01 -3.31 4.95
C ALA A 69 -10.32 -4.55 5.58
N GLU A 70 -9.73 -5.43 4.76
CA GLU A 70 -8.97 -6.60 5.23
C GLU A 70 -7.72 -6.17 6.04
N LEU A 71 -6.99 -5.15 5.59
CA LEU A 71 -5.84 -4.58 6.32
C LEU A 71 -6.24 -4.03 7.69
N VAL A 72 -7.35 -3.30 7.77
CA VAL A 72 -7.89 -2.77 9.03
C VAL A 72 -8.29 -3.93 9.97
N ALA A 73 -8.95 -4.96 9.43
CA ALA A 73 -9.35 -6.13 10.19
C ALA A 73 -8.13 -6.91 10.72
N LEU A 74 -7.10 -7.09 9.89
CA LEU A 74 -5.83 -7.74 10.25
C LEU A 74 -5.17 -6.99 11.42
N ALA A 75 -5.04 -5.67 11.32
CA ALA A 75 -4.45 -4.84 12.38
C ALA A 75 -5.23 -4.95 13.70
N ARG A 76 -6.56 -4.91 13.66
CA ARG A 76 -7.39 -5.05 14.88
C ARG A 76 -7.35 -6.45 15.48
N THR A 77 -7.25 -7.47 14.65
CA THR A 77 -7.17 -8.87 15.09
C THR A 77 -5.86 -9.10 15.82
N HIS A 78 -4.77 -8.54 15.31
CA HIS A 78 -3.43 -8.75 15.84
C HIS A 78 -3.11 -7.85 17.04
N TYR A 79 -3.34 -6.54 16.92
CA TYR A 79 -2.97 -5.55 17.95
C TYR A 79 -4.12 -5.25 18.94
N GLY A 80 -5.29 -5.85 18.74
CA GLY A 80 -6.47 -5.69 19.59
C GLY A 80 -7.37 -4.52 19.19
N LYS A 81 -8.60 -4.52 19.72
CA LYS A 81 -9.66 -3.57 19.33
C LYS A 81 -9.37 -2.10 19.68
N ASN A 82 -8.47 -1.86 20.63
CA ASN A 82 -8.15 -0.52 21.14
C ASN A 82 -7.08 0.21 20.31
N VAL A 83 -6.40 -0.48 19.38
CA VAL A 83 -5.41 0.13 18.50
C VAL A 83 -6.07 1.23 17.65
N LYS A 84 -5.42 2.38 17.55
CA LYS A 84 -5.84 3.45 16.64
C LYS A 84 -5.30 3.16 15.24
N ILE A 85 -6.11 3.40 14.23
CA ILE A 85 -5.73 3.14 12.85
C ILE A 85 -5.93 4.42 12.04
N ILE A 86 -4.89 4.85 11.36
CA ILE A 86 -4.92 5.97 10.41
C ILE A 86 -4.68 5.39 9.02
N VAL A 87 -5.60 5.66 8.09
CA VAL A 87 -5.41 5.34 6.68
C VAL A 87 -4.96 6.62 5.99
N LEU A 88 -3.77 6.60 5.42
CA LEU A 88 -3.21 7.71 4.65
C LEU A 88 -3.51 7.48 3.18
N SER A 89 -4.19 8.44 2.56
CA SER A 89 -4.36 8.47 1.10
C SER A 89 -3.01 8.64 0.42
N PRO A 90 -2.82 8.07 -0.79
CA PRO A 90 -1.61 8.32 -1.56
C PRO A 90 -1.43 9.83 -1.83
N PRO A 91 -0.19 10.31 -1.97
CA PRO A 91 0.07 11.71 -2.30
C PRO A 91 -0.53 12.06 -3.67
N PRO A 92 -0.91 13.33 -3.89
CA PRO A 92 -1.37 13.77 -5.20
C PRO A 92 -0.27 13.57 -6.24
N VAL A 93 -0.69 13.27 -7.48
CA VAL A 93 0.23 13.11 -8.60
C VAL A 93 0.31 14.43 -9.36
N ASP A 94 1.49 15.04 -9.36
CA ASP A 94 1.82 16.19 -10.21
C ASP A 94 2.50 15.69 -11.50
N HIS A 95 1.81 15.87 -12.62
CA HIS A 95 2.23 15.40 -13.93
C HIS A 95 3.47 16.14 -14.44
N ASP A 96 3.50 17.46 -14.29
CA ASP A 96 4.59 18.30 -14.78
C ASP A 96 5.86 18.02 -13.99
N GLN A 97 5.76 17.94 -12.66
CA GLN A 97 6.91 17.57 -11.83
C GLN A 97 7.39 16.14 -12.11
N ARG A 98 6.48 15.19 -12.38
CA ARG A 98 6.88 13.82 -12.78
C ARG A 98 7.61 13.81 -14.11
N LEU A 99 7.17 14.59 -15.09
CA LEU A 99 7.86 14.70 -16.38
C LEU A 99 9.24 15.34 -16.21
N GLN A 100 9.34 16.45 -15.46
CA GLN A 100 10.63 17.08 -15.17
C GLN A 100 11.58 16.13 -14.45
N HIS A 101 11.08 15.36 -13.48
CA HIS A 101 11.87 14.33 -12.82
C HIS A 101 12.39 13.27 -13.81
N GLN A 102 11.55 12.79 -14.74
CA GLN A 102 11.98 11.83 -15.75
C GLN A 102 13.04 12.41 -16.69
N ILE A 103 12.86 13.65 -17.15
CA ILE A 103 13.84 14.34 -17.99
C ILE A 103 15.18 14.47 -17.25
N ASN A 104 15.15 14.93 -15.99
CA ASN A 104 16.35 15.11 -15.19
C ASN A 104 17.07 13.79 -14.88
N ARG A 105 16.31 12.69 -14.71
CA ARG A 105 16.87 11.40 -14.31
C ARG A 105 17.30 10.51 -15.48
N TYR A 106 16.58 10.55 -16.60
CA TYR A 106 16.75 9.62 -17.72
C TYR A 106 17.13 10.31 -19.04
N GLY A 107 17.09 11.64 -19.09
CA GLY A 107 17.30 12.45 -20.29
C GLY A 107 16.00 12.63 -21.10
N LYS A 108 15.93 13.73 -21.88
CA LYS A 108 14.74 14.08 -22.68
C LYS A 108 14.29 12.96 -23.63
N GLU A 109 15.23 12.21 -24.18
CA GLU A 109 14.96 11.19 -25.19
C GLU A 109 14.31 9.92 -24.62
N LYS A 110 14.47 9.68 -23.32
CA LYS A 110 13.86 8.53 -22.61
C LYS A 110 12.66 8.93 -21.74
N ALA A 111 12.41 10.22 -21.57
CA ALA A 111 11.26 10.72 -20.86
C ALA A 111 10.02 10.65 -21.77
N THR A 112 9.24 9.59 -21.63
CA THR A 112 8.07 9.35 -22.50
C THR A 112 6.92 10.32 -22.22
N GLY A 113 6.86 10.89 -21.02
CA GLY A 113 5.71 11.67 -20.56
C GLY A 113 4.42 10.86 -20.38
N ILE A 114 4.46 9.56 -20.65
CA ILE A 114 3.33 8.66 -20.43
C ILE A 114 3.26 8.35 -18.94
N LEU A 115 2.11 8.66 -18.36
CA LEU A 115 1.92 8.60 -16.92
C LEU A 115 1.20 7.31 -16.55
N GLU A 116 1.88 6.46 -15.80
CA GLU A 116 1.27 5.26 -15.23
C GLU A 116 0.30 5.56 -14.08
N ARG A 117 0.17 6.82 -13.66
CA ARG A 117 -0.72 7.27 -12.58
C ARG A 117 -1.19 8.66 -12.94
N THR A 118 -2.50 8.84 -13.07
CA THR A 118 -3.10 10.15 -13.37
C THR A 118 -4.34 10.38 -12.51
N LEU A 119 -4.73 11.66 -12.34
CA LEU A 119 -5.93 12.02 -11.60
C LEU A 119 -7.21 11.57 -12.33
N GLU A 120 -7.22 11.64 -13.66
CA GLU A 120 -8.38 11.27 -14.49
C GLU A 120 -8.72 9.78 -14.41
N LEU A 121 -7.72 8.95 -14.11
CA LEU A 121 -7.85 7.50 -14.00
C LEU A 121 -7.96 7.04 -12.53
N SER A 122 -7.82 7.96 -11.58
CA SER A 122 -7.96 7.65 -10.17
C SER A 122 -9.43 7.35 -9.84
N GLY A 123 -9.70 6.13 -9.40
CA GLY A 123 -11.06 5.66 -9.07
C GLY A 123 -11.79 4.90 -10.19
N GLN A 124 -11.11 4.58 -11.29
CA GLN A 124 -11.57 3.57 -12.27
C GLN A 124 -11.18 2.15 -11.86
#